data_AF-A0A1Y2VFX3-F1
#
_entry.id   AF-A0A1Y2VFX3-F1
#
_cell.length_a   1.000
_cell.length_b   1.000
_cell.length_c   1.000
_cell.angle_alpha   90.00
_cell.angle_beta   90.00
_cell.angle_gamma   90.00
#
_symmetry.space_group_name_H-M   'P 1'
#
loop_
_entity.id
_entity.type
_entity.pdbx_description
1 polymer ?
#
loop_
_entity_poly.entity_id
_entity_poly.type
_entity_poly.pdbx_seq_one_letter_code
_entity_poly.pdbx_strand_id
1 'polypeptide(L)'
;MDSQKIKPEVCTEIPILDRLVKKIVECLDGNAPFDGLFTLVKEMAKEMQRQQLIPVNKVIKLFQDEDATEYDQLRTLFHTLHPKMLRSLVLGMVPYDLSEKDSPNWKVVYDSNGSGTYLAGISIEGRHGAFLTSKEIDLVIQHIEDYKKGCEVWLNNKDTYGLSHVTPEQEGHLKKALLIDNHIHIKSKQWREGDDYRQPACISGEEDTHNIDALVAMLRRRVNPNFDPDVPQVSSPAYADCSHNVSQAMPNHDPDNSSLLSSSNVWRLLILCIQYIGLRVIVRTVPIIMVWEESQIQLSEVLVTVLSQSLITQNGLNVIQPGTSSSSNDVNQALLDGMKEHVWVRCPWFMDNVTRSLEVRTANRDILQWGYNKILEQEVENSIEKIRALIEENDRKEAEIESKRVEIVETLNRIEAQHEAARQVLREVDDFLEMSRGMFPDLPEVGDDSGSDS
;
A
#
# COMPACT_ATOMS: atom_id res chain seq x y z
N MET A 1 1.54 -2.88 23.12
CA MET A 1 0.25 -2.47 23.74
C MET A 1 -0.90 -2.73 22.77
N ASP A 2 -2.15 -2.78 23.22
CA ASP A 2 -3.28 -3.27 22.41
C ASP A 2 -4.51 -2.37 22.56
N SER A 3 -4.89 -1.65 21.49
CA SER A 3 -6.10 -0.82 21.44
C SER A 3 -7.38 -1.57 21.80
N GLN A 4 -7.41 -2.90 21.71
CA GLN A 4 -8.52 -3.73 22.16
C GLN A 4 -8.82 -3.55 23.67
N LYS A 5 -7.87 -3.03 24.45
CA LYS A 5 -8.06 -2.75 25.87
C LYS A 5 -8.61 -1.34 26.15
N ILE A 6 -8.61 -0.46 25.16
CA ILE A 6 -9.08 0.92 25.31
C ILE A 6 -10.55 1.00 24.88
N LYS A 7 -11.38 1.50 25.80
CA LYS A 7 -12.80 1.74 25.52
C LYS A 7 -12.94 2.87 24.50
N PRO A 8 -13.88 2.78 23.54
CA PRO A 8 -14.18 3.87 22.61
C PRO A 8 -14.98 4.97 23.33
N GLU A 9 -14.29 5.75 24.16
CA GLU A 9 -14.84 6.87 24.90
C GLU A 9 -13.97 8.11 24.69
N VAL A 10 -14.60 9.29 24.72
CA VAL A 10 -13.85 10.55 24.66
C VAL A 10 -13.11 10.72 25.98
N CYS A 11 -11.79 10.73 25.93
CA CYS A 11 -10.91 10.91 27.08
C CYS A 11 -9.66 11.67 26.66
N THR A 12 -8.72 11.85 27.60
CA THR A 12 -7.46 12.53 27.30
C THR A 12 -6.67 11.84 26.19
N GLU A 13 -6.64 10.51 26.19
CA GLU A 13 -5.90 9.71 25.22
C GLU A 13 -6.57 9.69 23.84
N ILE A 14 -7.90 9.80 23.78
CA ILE A 14 -8.73 9.83 22.57
C ILE A 14 -9.66 11.06 22.63
N PRO A 15 -9.15 12.27 22.34
CA PRO A 15 -9.91 13.51 22.55
C PRO A 15 -11.00 13.75 21.50
N ILE A 16 -10.91 13.09 20.35
CA ILE A 16 -11.89 13.18 19.26
C ILE A 16 -12.39 11.77 18.98
N LEU A 17 -13.68 11.56 19.19
CA LEU A 17 -14.35 10.31 18.86
C LEU A 17 -15.74 10.61 18.31
N ASP A 18 -15.92 10.36 17.01
CA ASP A 18 -17.22 10.49 16.38
C ASP A 18 -18.18 9.38 16.84
N ARG A 19 -19.48 9.69 16.87
CA ARG A 19 -20.52 8.74 17.27
C ARG A 19 -20.53 7.48 16.40
N LEU A 20 -20.32 7.62 15.09
CA LEU A 20 -20.27 6.49 14.16
C LEU A 20 -19.02 5.66 14.37
N VAL A 21 -17.87 6.30 14.64
CA VAL A 21 -16.64 5.58 15.00
C VAL A 21 -16.85 4.75 16.26
N LYS A 22 -17.42 5.35 17.32
CA LYS A 22 -17.75 4.63 18.55
C LYS A 22 -18.62 3.40 18.26
N LYS A 23 -19.68 3.57 17.47
CA LYS A 23 -20.56 2.46 17.06
C LYS A 23 -19.84 1.37 16.27
N ILE A 24 -18.98 1.74 15.32
CA ILE A 24 -18.18 0.77 14.55
C ILE A 24 -17.31 -0.04 15.50
N VAL A 25 -16.65 0.61 16.45
CA VAL A 25 -15.80 -0.07 17.45
C VAL A 25 -16.63 -0.98 18.36
N GLU A 26 -17.76 -0.53 18.87
CA GLU A 26 -18.67 -1.35 19.68
C GLU A 26 -19.18 -2.57 18.90
N CYS A 27 -19.53 -2.40 17.62
CA CYS A 27 -19.94 -3.50 16.74
C CYS A 27 -18.77 -4.46 16.46
N LEU A 28 -17.55 -3.95 16.25
CA LEU A 28 -16.35 -4.78 16.08
C LEU A 28 -16.03 -5.59 17.34
N ASP A 29 -16.07 -4.95 18.51
CA ASP A 29 -15.85 -5.60 19.80
C ASP A 29 -16.95 -6.64 20.09
N GLY A 30 -18.15 -6.44 19.54
CA GLY A 30 -19.26 -7.41 19.52
C GLY A 30 -19.21 -8.46 18.39
N ASN A 31 -18.13 -8.53 17.61
CA ASN A 31 -17.96 -9.44 16.45
C ASN A 31 -19.05 -9.31 15.38
N ALA A 32 -19.58 -8.11 15.14
CA ALA A 32 -20.51 -7.86 14.05
C ALA A 32 -19.89 -8.19 12.68
N PRO A 33 -20.67 -8.71 11.72
CA PRO A 33 -20.18 -8.97 10.36
C PRO A 33 -19.81 -7.66 9.66
N PHE A 34 -18.81 -7.72 8.77
CA PHE A 34 -18.33 -6.56 8.02
C PHE A 34 -19.42 -5.94 7.13
N ASP A 35 -20.34 -6.76 6.63
CA ASP A 35 -21.48 -6.26 5.87
C ASP A 35 -22.35 -5.28 6.66
N GLY A 36 -22.62 -5.60 7.94
CA GLY A 36 -23.36 -4.71 8.83
C GLY A 36 -22.57 -3.44 9.15
N LEU A 37 -21.26 -3.58 9.38
CA LEU A 37 -20.36 -2.44 9.61
C LEU A 37 -20.28 -1.49 8.41
N PHE A 38 -20.31 -2.01 7.18
CA PHE A 38 -20.23 -1.18 5.97
C PHE A 38 -21.39 -0.18 5.88
N THR A 39 -22.55 -0.50 6.44
CA THR A 39 -23.67 0.45 6.54
C THR A 39 -23.29 1.68 7.37
N LEU A 40 -22.54 1.51 8.46
CA LEU A 40 -22.04 2.63 9.26
C LEU A 40 -20.97 3.42 8.50
N VAL A 41 -20.15 2.77 7.68
CA VAL A 41 -19.15 3.45 6.83
C VAL A 41 -19.84 4.32 5.77
N LYS A 42 -20.95 3.87 5.18
CA LYS A 42 -21.79 4.69 4.30
C LYS A 42 -22.33 5.93 5.01
N GLU A 43 -22.74 5.80 6.27
CA GLU A 43 -23.15 6.95 7.09
C GLU A 43 -21.97 7.90 7.34
N MET A 44 -20.77 7.39 7.65
CA MET A 44 -19.57 8.22 7.83
C MET A 44 -19.25 9.02 6.56
N ALA A 45 -19.31 8.39 5.38
CA ALA A 45 -19.10 9.07 4.11
C ALA A 45 -20.13 10.18 3.88
N LYS A 46 -21.40 9.98 4.26
CA LYS A 46 -22.43 11.02 4.20
C LYS A 46 -22.14 12.18 5.16
N GLU A 47 -21.64 11.91 6.36
CA GLU A 47 -21.31 12.97 7.33
C GLU A 47 -20.18 13.89 6.84
N MET A 48 -19.35 13.45 5.88
CA MET A 48 -18.38 14.32 5.21
C MET A 48 -19.04 15.48 4.44
N GLN A 49 -20.35 15.44 4.14
CA GLN A 49 -21.06 16.61 3.58
C GLN A 49 -21.11 17.80 4.54
N ARG A 50 -20.94 17.56 5.85
CA ARG A 50 -20.99 18.63 6.86
C ARG A 50 -19.78 19.56 6.77
N GLN A 51 -18.64 19.07 6.29
CA GLN A 51 -17.51 19.95 6.02
C GLN A 51 -17.70 20.64 4.67
N GLN A 52 -17.47 21.94 4.62
CA GLN A 52 -17.75 22.78 3.46
C GLN A 52 -16.48 23.15 2.66
N LEU A 53 -15.29 22.75 3.13
CA LEU A 53 -14.02 23.21 2.58
C LEU A 53 -13.53 22.33 1.41
N ILE A 54 -13.68 21.01 1.54
CA ILE A 54 -13.19 20.04 0.55
C ILE A 54 -14.40 19.50 -0.21
N PRO A 55 -14.43 19.55 -1.55
CA PRO A 55 -15.51 18.93 -2.31
C PRO A 55 -15.49 17.43 -2.08
N VAL A 56 -16.61 16.83 -1.66
CA VAL A 56 -16.70 15.37 -1.36
C VAL A 56 -17.82 14.67 -2.11
N ASN A 57 -18.51 15.36 -3.02
CA ASN A 57 -19.69 14.83 -3.73
C ASN A 57 -19.41 13.51 -4.46
N LYS A 58 -18.22 13.37 -5.07
CA LYS A 58 -17.82 12.12 -5.73
C LYS A 58 -17.65 10.98 -4.73
N VAL A 59 -16.99 11.24 -3.60
CA VAL A 59 -16.84 10.27 -2.50
C VAL A 59 -18.21 9.77 -2.05
N ILE A 60 -19.14 10.68 -1.77
CA ILE A 60 -20.47 10.32 -1.29
C ILE A 60 -21.25 9.50 -2.32
N LYS A 61 -21.16 9.88 -3.61
CA LYS A 61 -21.83 9.14 -4.68
C LYS A 61 -21.37 7.67 -4.71
N LEU A 62 -20.07 7.42 -4.55
CA LEU A 62 -19.51 6.07 -4.52
C LEU A 62 -20.09 5.19 -3.41
N PHE A 63 -20.54 5.78 -2.29
CA PHE A 63 -21.20 5.05 -1.19
C PHE A 63 -22.73 5.02 -1.28
N GLN A 64 -23.33 5.68 -2.26
CA GLN A 64 -24.79 5.78 -2.43
C GLN A 64 -25.32 5.01 -3.63
N ASP A 65 -24.52 4.87 -4.67
CA ASP A 65 -24.90 4.22 -5.93
C ASP A 65 -24.73 2.69 -5.82
N GLU A 66 -25.67 2.03 -5.15
CA GLU A 66 -25.56 0.59 -4.81
C GLU A 66 -25.54 -0.34 -6.03
N ASP A 67 -26.00 0.14 -7.19
CA ASP A 67 -26.01 -0.60 -8.45
C ASP A 67 -24.70 -0.43 -9.26
N ALA A 68 -23.79 0.44 -8.80
CA ALA A 68 -22.52 0.71 -9.50
C ALA A 68 -21.43 -0.31 -9.14
N THR A 69 -20.63 -0.70 -10.14
CA THR A 69 -19.49 -1.61 -9.97
C THR A 69 -18.49 -1.12 -8.91
N GLU A 70 -18.27 0.19 -8.84
CA GLU A 70 -17.36 0.82 -7.88
C GLU A 70 -17.85 0.66 -6.43
N TYR A 71 -19.18 0.63 -6.21
CA TYR A 71 -19.75 0.39 -4.88
C TYR A 71 -19.44 -1.03 -4.41
N ASP A 72 -19.60 -2.03 -5.28
CA ASP A 72 -19.25 -3.42 -4.99
C ASP A 72 -17.75 -3.61 -4.78
N GLN A 73 -16.91 -2.92 -5.57
CA GLN A 73 -15.46 -2.91 -5.37
C GLN A 73 -15.09 -2.28 -4.01
N LEU A 74 -15.66 -1.13 -3.63
CA LEU A 74 -15.45 -0.51 -2.31
C LEU A 74 -15.84 -1.45 -1.18
N ARG A 75 -17.01 -2.09 -1.30
CA ARG A 75 -17.49 -3.05 -0.31
C ARG A 75 -16.58 -4.27 -0.22
N THR A 76 -16.04 -4.75 -1.34
CA THR A 76 -15.07 -5.84 -1.39
C THR A 76 -13.77 -5.44 -0.68
N LEU A 77 -13.21 -4.27 -1.02
CA LEU A 77 -12.01 -3.72 -0.38
C LEU A 77 -12.19 -3.58 1.14
N PHE A 78 -13.37 -3.18 1.61
CA PHE A 78 -13.66 -3.11 3.04
C PHE A 78 -13.54 -4.46 3.75
N HIS A 79 -13.95 -5.56 3.11
CA HIS A 79 -13.81 -6.90 3.69
C HIS A 79 -12.35 -7.37 3.79
N THR A 80 -11.44 -6.75 3.05
CA THR A 80 -10.00 -7.07 3.13
C THR A 80 -9.37 -6.55 4.43
N LEU A 81 -10.01 -5.68 5.20
CA LEU A 81 -9.42 -5.15 6.42
C LEU A 81 -9.46 -6.17 7.56
N HIS A 82 -8.33 -6.39 8.22
CA HIS A 82 -8.33 -7.17 9.45
C HIS A 82 -9.10 -6.42 10.57
N PRO A 83 -9.95 -7.08 11.38
CA PRO A 83 -10.77 -6.40 12.40
C PRO A 83 -9.98 -5.52 13.38
N LYS A 84 -8.82 -6.00 13.84
CA LYS A 84 -7.90 -5.21 14.69
C LYS A 84 -7.35 -3.97 13.99
N MET A 85 -6.98 -4.09 12.72
CA MET A 85 -6.49 -2.96 11.91
C MET A 85 -7.61 -1.95 11.71
N LEU A 86 -8.82 -2.41 11.34
CA LEU A 86 -9.99 -1.54 11.21
C LEU A 86 -10.29 -0.78 12.50
N ARG A 87 -10.26 -1.47 13.66
CA ARG A 87 -10.44 -0.83 14.97
C ARG A 87 -9.39 0.26 15.23
N SER A 88 -8.11 -0.05 14.97
CA SER A 88 -7.01 0.90 15.13
C SER A 88 -7.14 2.10 14.19
N LEU A 89 -7.52 1.85 12.94
CA LEU A 89 -7.70 2.83 11.88
C LEU A 89 -8.78 3.85 12.25
N VAL A 90 -9.98 3.40 12.64
CA VAL A 90 -11.10 4.30 12.93
C VAL A 90 -10.88 5.11 14.21
N LEU A 91 -10.09 4.59 15.16
CA LEU A 91 -9.69 5.32 16.37
C LEU A 91 -8.48 6.24 16.17
N GLY A 92 -7.83 6.21 15.00
CA GLY A 92 -6.60 6.96 14.75
C GLY A 92 -5.41 6.47 15.59
N MET A 93 -5.40 5.19 15.97
CA MET A 93 -4.42 4.59 16.87
C MET A 93 -3.35 3.75 16.16
N VAL A 94 -3.30 3.77 14.83
CA VAL A 94 -2.36 2.96 14.04
C VAL A 94 -0.90 3.15 14.48
N PRO A 95 -0.39 4.39 14.71
CA PRO A 95 0.98 4.56 15.18
C PRO A 95 1.23 3.97 16.57
N TYR A 96 0.23 4.00 17.44
CA TYR A 96 0.30 3.47 18.81
C TYR A 96 0.29 1.94 18.81
N ASP A 97 -0.64 1.30 18.09
CA ASP A 97 -0.74 -0.16 18.05
C ASP A 97 0.45 -0.83 17.35
N LEU A 98 1.13 -0.11 16.47
CA LEU A 98 2.29 -0.57 15.71
C LEU A 98 3.61 0.06 16.18
N SER A 99 3.63 0.63 17.38
CA SER A 99 4.84 1.28 17.92
C SER A 99 6.03 0.32 18.07
N GLU A 100 5.75 -0.93 18.42
CA GLU A 100 6.72 -1.99 18.66
C GLU A 100 6.75 -2.93 17.46
N LYS A 101 7.90 -3.03 16.77
CA LYS A 101 8.06 -3.86 15.55
C LYS A 101 7.81 -5.35 15.79
N ASP A 102 8.11 -5.84 16.99
CA ASP A 102 7.90 -7.23 17.38
C ASP A 102 6.48 -7.51 17.91
N SER A 103 5.60 -6.49 17.91
CA SER A 103 4.22 -6.63 18.36
C SER A 103 3.46 -7.61 17.47
N PRO A 104 2.58 -8.47 18.03
CA PRO A 104 1.70 -9.32 17.24
C PRO A 104 0.76 -8.51 16.32
N ASN A 105 0.57 -7.21 16.56
CA ASN A 105 -0.22 -6.34 15.69
C ASN A 105 0.40 -6.18 14.29
N TRP A 106 1.71 -6.40 14.12
CA TRP A 106 2.33 -6.41 12.79
C TRP A 106 1.90 -7.59 11.93
N LYS A 107 1.37 -8.67 12.52
CA LYS A 107 0.86 -9.84 11.77
C LYS A 107 -0.40 -9.54 10.96
N VAL A 108 -1.05 -8.41 11.20
CA VAL A 108 -2.29 -8.00 10.54
C VAL A 108 -2.08 -6.83 9.58
N VAL A 109 -0.82 -6.52 9.27
CA VAL A 109 -0.39 -5.51 8.30
C VAL A 109 -0.06 -6.22 6.98
N TYR A 110 -0.43 -5.59 5.87
CA TYR A 110 -0.10 -6.09 4.53
C TYR A 110 1.40 -6.00 4.22
N ASP A 111 1.86 -6.81 3.26
CA ASP A 111 3.15 -6.55 2.61
C ASP A 111 3.02 -5.25 1.78
N SER A 112 4.04 -4.40 1.80
CA SER A 112 4.06 -3.13 1.06
C SER A 112 4.45 -3.25 -0.42
N ASN A 113 4.81 -4.46 -0.88
CA ASN A 113 5.25 -4.72 -2.25
C ASN A 113 4.06 -4.77 -3.22
N GLY A 114 3.46 -3.63 -3.54
CA GLY A 114 2.34 -3.58 -4.49
C GLY A 114 1.65 -2.23 -4.59
N SER A 115 0.56 -2.23 -5.34
CA SER A 115 -0.37 -1.12 -5.43
C SER A 115 -1.34 -1.12 -4.25
N GLY A 116 -1.71 0.05 -3.76
CA GLY A 116 -2.67 0.16 -2.67
C GLY A 116 -2.68 1.52 -2.00
N THR A 117 -3.32 1.56 -0.84
CA THR A 117 -3.39 2.72 0.04
C THR A 117 -2.67 2.44 1.34
N TYR A 118 -1.86 3.41 1.75
CA TYR A 118 -1.19 3.41 3.03
C TYR A 118 -1.64 4.59 3.89
N LEU A 119 -1.38 4.48 5.18
CA LEU A 119 -1.63 5.53 6.16
C LEU A 119 -0.31 5.97 6.75
N ALA A 120 -0.07 7.27 6.80
CA ALA A 120 1.00 7.88 7.58
C ALA A 120 0.40 8.51 8.84
N GLY A 121 0.95 8.17 10.01
CA GLY A 121 0.59 8.77 11.28
C GLY A 121 1.81 9.31 12.02
N ILE A 122 1.57 10.31 12.86
CA ILE A 122 2.62 11.03 13.59
C ILE A 122 2.64 10.57 15.05
N SER A 123 3.83 10.27 15.56
CA SER A 123 4.07 9.96 16.97
C SER A 123 5.33 10.66 17.48
N ILE A 124 5.49 10.72 18.80
CA ILE A 124 6.66 11.33 19.43
C ILE A 124 7.61 10.25 19.94
N GLU A 125 8.90 10.44 19.69
CA GLU A 125 9.94 9.53 20.18
C GLU A 125 9.87 9.38 21.71
N GLY A 126 10.05 8.14 22.19
CA GLY A 126 9.97 7.83 23.61
C GLY A 126 8.54 7.71 24.17
N ARG A 127 7.49 7.88 23.34
CA ARG A 127 6.08 7.80 23.79
C ARG A 127 5.30 6.61 23.24
N HIS A 128 6.00 5.55 22.82
CA HIS A 128 5.37 4.31 22.35
C HIS A 128 4.25 4.53 21.33
N GLY A 129 4.48 5.39 20.34
CA GLY A 129 3.51 5.67 19.27
C GLY A 129 2.42 6.67 19.63
N ALA A 130 2.40 7.22 20.85
CA ALA A 130 1.52 8.33 21.20
C ALA A 130 1.96 9.65 20.54
N PHE A 131 0.96 10.51 20.31
CA PHE A 131 1.08 11.83 19.75
C PHE A 131 1.41 12.88 20.84
N LEU A 132 1.07 14.13 20.58
CA LEU A 132 1.26 15.28 21.46
C LEU A 132 0.31 15.23 22.67
N THR A 133 0.68 15.94 23.73
CA THR A 133 -0.22 16.31 24.81
C THR A 133 -1.05 17.55 24.43
N SER A 134 -2.15 17.84 25.12
CA SER A 134 -2.94 19.05 24.82
C SER A 134 -2.14 20.34 24.99
N LYS A 135 -1.26 20.40 26.00
CA LYS A 135 -0.35 21.54 26.21
C LYS A 135 0.62 21.74 25.06
N GLU A 136 1.16 20.66 24.49
CA GLU A 136 2.05 20.73 23.34
C GLU A 136 1.30 21.11 22.07
N ILE A 137 0.06 20.64 21.91
CA ILE A 137 -0.81 21.04 20.80
C ILE A 137 -1.04 22.55 20.82
N ASP A 138 -1.28 23.16 21.98
CA ASP A 138 -1.43 24.63 22.10
C ASP A 138 -0.17 25.38 21.67
N LEU A 139 1.01 24.89 22.06
CA LEU A 139 2.29 25.48 21.62
C LEU A 139 2.47 25.34 20.10
N VAL A 140 2.18 24.16 19.54
CA VAL A 140 2.26 23.93 18.10
C VAL A 140 1.28 24.83 17.35
N ILE A 141 0.05 25.02 17.84
CA ILE A 141 -0.92 25.95 17.27
C ILE A 141 -0.35 27.37 17.22
N GLN A 142 0.26 27.85 18.32
CA GLN A 142 0.87 29.18 18.36
C GLN A 142 1.96 29.34 17.29
N HIS A 143 2.81 28.32 17.11
CA HIS A 143 3.86 28.35 16.09
C HIS A 143 3.31 28.29 14.66
N ILE A 144 2.24 27.53 14.43
CA ILE A 144 1.54 27.48 13.14
C ILE A 144 0.91 28.85 12.80
N GLU A 145 0.27 29.50 13.77
CA GLU A 145 -0.33 30.83 13.58
C GLU A 145 0.75 31.90 13.30
N ASP A 146 1.89 31.85 13.98
CA ASP A 146 3.01 32.75 13.69
C ASP A 146 3.64 32.46 12.32
N TYR A 147 3.73 31.19 11.92
CA TYR A 147 4.17 30.80 10.58
C TYR A 147 3.24 31.37 9.50
N LYS A 148 1.91 31.28 9.71
CA LYS A 148 0.90 31.84 8.82
C LYS A 148 1.10 33.35 8.63
N LYS A 149 1.27 34.10 9.72
CA LYS A 149 1.55 35.55 9.64
C LYS A 149 2.80 35.85 8.84
N GLY A 150 3.87 35.07 9.02
CA GLY A 150 5.09 35.19 8.22
C GLY A 150 4.85 34.93 6.72
N CYS A 151 4.02 33.94 6.40
CA CYS A 151 3.60 33.64 5.03
C CYS A 151 2.79 34.79 4.41
N GLU A 152 1.85 35.37 5.15
CA GLU A 152 1.04 36.52 4.70
C GLU A 152 1.92 37.74 4.43
N VAL A 153 2.91 38.01 5.29
CA VAL A 153 3.91 39.05 5.06
C VAL A 153 4.68 38.79 3.76
N TRP A 154 5.16 37.56 3.54
CA TRP A 154 5.85 37.21 2.31
C TRP A 154 4.97 37.42 1.07
N LEU A 155 3.74 36.88 1.08
CA LEU A 155 2.81 36.99 -0.04
C LEU A 155 2.48 38.44 -0.40
N ASN A 156 2.27 39.30 0.60
CA ASN A 156 1.93 40.71 0.39
C ASN A 156 3.11 41.54 -0.14
N ASN A 157 4.35 41.06 -0.01
CA ASN A 157 5.55 41.82 -0.35
C ASN A 157 6.43 41.16 -1.44
N LYS A 158 6.08 39.97 -1.94
CA LYS A 158 6.90 39.25 -2.94
C LYS A 158 7.04 39.98 -4.28
N ASP A 159 6.07 40.83 -4.63
CA ASP A 159 6.01 41.56 -5.90
C ASP A 159 6.55 43.00 -5.78
N THR A 160 6.86 43.46 -4.57
CA THR A 160 7.46 44.77 -4.32
C THR A 160 8.98 44.65 -4.45
N TYR A 161 9.64 45.62 -5.08
CA TYR A 161 11.10 45.69 -5.23
C TYR A 161 11.77 45.81 -3.84
N GLY A 162 11.93 44.68 -3.16
CA GLY A 162 12.49 44.55 -1.82
C GLY A 162 11.46 44.67 -0.69
N LEU A 163 11.71 43.95 0.40
CA LEU A 163 10.97 44.01 1.68
C LEU A 163 11.16 45.34 2.44
N SER A 164 11.41 46.43 1.73
CA SER A 164 11.75 47.76 2.25
C SER A 164 10.61 48.42 3.03
N HIS A 165 9.40 47.85 2.99
CA HIS A 165 8.20 48.32 3.68
C HIS A 165 7.70 47.38 4.80
N VAL A 166 8.49 46.38 5.19
CA VAL A 166 8.13 45.44 6.25
C VAL A 166 8.35 46.10 7.62
N THR A 167 7.34 46.10 8.49
CA THR A 167 7.47 46.60 9.86
C THR A 167 8.33 45.66 10.71
N PRO A 168 8.95 46.11 11.81
CA PRO A 168 9.73 45.22 12.69
C PRO A 168 8.95 44.01 13.22
N GLU A 169 7.64 44.16 13.43
CA GLU A 169 6.75 43.06 13.84
C GLU A 169 6.56 42.03 12.72
N GLN A 170 6.28 42.49 11.50
CA GLN A 170 6.17 41.64 10.32
C GLN A 170 7.49 40.92 10.01
N GLU A 171 8.61 41.61 10.18
CA GLU A 171 9.94 41.04 10.07
C GLU A 171 10.12 39.90 11.09
N GLY A 172 9.69 40.11 12.33
CA GLY A 172 9.71 39.08 13.38
C GLY A 172 8.93 37.82 13.00
N HIS A 173 7.74 37.96 12.41
CA HIS A 173 6.95 36.82 11.93
C HIS A 173 7.64 36.09 10.78
N LEU A 174 8.23 36.80 9.83
CA LEU A 174 8.95 36.21 8.71
C LEU A 174 10.20 35.46 9.17
N LYS A 175 11.00 36.07 10.06
CA LYS A 175 12.15 35.41 10.70
C LYS A 175 11.71 34.11 11.38
N LYS A 176 10.62 34.15 12.15
CA LYS A 176 10.11 32.97 12.86
C LYS A 176 9.67 31.86 11.90
N ALA A 177 8.99 32.18 10.81
CA ALA A 177 8.61 31.20 9.79
C ALA A 177 9.85 30.52 9.17
N LEU A 178 10.89 31.29 8.84
CA LEU A 178 12.13 30.75 8.28
C LEU A 178 12.95 29.94 9.29
N LEU A 179 12.89 30.29 10.57
CA LEU A 179 13.47 29.48 11.64
C LEU A 179 12.76 28.12 11.80
N ILE A 180 11.43 28.07 11.62
CA ILE A 180 10.68 26.81 11.59
C ILE A 180 11.12 25.95 10.39
N ASP A 181 11.31 26.55 9.21
CA ASP A 181 11.78 25.85 8.01
C ASP A 181 13.19 25.24 8.16
N ASN A 182 14.02 25.74 9.09
CA ASN A 182 15.37 25.20 9.32
C ASN A 182 15.38 23.76 9.84
N HIS A 183 14.23 23.26 10.29
CA HIS A 183 14.05 21.85 10.67
C HIS A 183 13.88 20.91 9.47
N ILE A 184 13.75 21.45 8.26
CA ILE A 184 13.92 20.67 7.03
C ILE A 184 15.38 20.22 6.96
N HIS A 185 15.62 18.92 6.80
CA HIS A 185 16.95 18.30 6.82
C HIS A 185 17.78 18.57 5.54
N ILE A 186 17.88 19.84 5.13
CA ILE A 186 18.68 20.30 4.00
C ILE A 186 19.58 21.43 4.50
N LYS A 187 20.77 21.08 4.98
CA LYS A 187 21.73 22.03 5.59
C LYS A 187 22.05 23.23 4.70
N SER A 188 22.14 23.03 3.38
CA SER A 188 22.42 24.10 2.41
C SER A 188 21.28 25.10 2.26
N LYS A 189 20.10 24.78 2.78
CA LYS A 189 18.90 25.62 2.75
C LYS A 189 18.56 26.15 4.13
N GLN A 190 19.42 26.11 5.14
CA GLN A 190 19.08 26.76 6.42
C GLN A 190 19.21 28.28 6.29
N TRP A 191 18.19 29.02 6.72
CA TRP A 191 18.20 30.47 6.82
C TRP A 191 18.84 30.90 8.15
N ARG A 192 19.65 31.94 8.12
CA ARG A 192 20.32 32.55 9.27
C ARG A 192 20.02 34.03 9.35
N GLU A 193 20.15 34.59 10.54
CA GLU A 193 20.02 36.04 10.69
C GLU A 193 21.09 36.76 9.87
N GLY A 194 20.65 37.69 9.03
CA GLY A 194 21.47 38.39 8.04
C GLY A 194 21.34 37.83 6.62
N ASP A 195 20.76 36.63 6.44
CA ASP A 195 20.44 36.11 5.11
C ASP A 195 19.22 36.82 4.52
N ASP A 196 19.19 36.93 3.19
CA ASP A 196 18.03 37.44 2.47
C ASP A 196 16.80 36.58 2.76
N TYR A 197 15.67 37.26 2.97
CA TYR A 197 14.38 36.60 3.14
C TYR A 197 13.97 35.88 1.85
N ARG A 198 13.33 34.73 2.03
CA ARG A 198 12.85 33.87 0.96
C ARG A 198 11.46 33.36 1.28
N GLN A 199 10.83 32.70 0.31
CA GLN A 199 9.54 32.06 0.49
C GLN A 199 9.60 31.00 1.60
N PRO A 200 8.69 31.04 2.58
CA PRO A 200 8.57 29.97 3.56
C PRO A 200 8.22 28.64 2.87
N ALA A 201 8.82 27.55 3.34
CA ALA A 201 8.82 26.29 2.62
C ALA A 201 7.44 25.62 2.52
N CYS A 202 6.51 25.89 3.43
CA CYS A 202 5.19 25.23 3.51
C CYS A 202 4.05 26.02 2.86
N ILE A 203 4.39 26.91 1.91
CA ILE A 203 3.42 27.72 1.18
C ILE A 203 3.86 27.83 -0.28
N SER A 204 2.90 27.70 -1.18
CA SER A 204 2.99 27.93 -2.62
C SER A 204 2.06 29.05 -3.08
N GLY A 205 0.96 29.34 -2.36
CA GLY A 205 0.04 30.43 -2.67
C GLY A 205 -0.93 30.79 -1.54
N GLU A 206 -1.91 31.65 -1.85
CA GLU A 206 -2.95 32.08 -0.89
C GLU A 206 -3.87 30.93 -0.43
N GLU A 207 -4.07 29.91 -1.26
CA GLU A 207 -4.88 28.74 -0.88
C GLU A 207 -4.27 27.97 0.29
N ASP A 208 -2.94 27.99 0.46
CA ASP A 208 -2.27 27.30 1.57
C ASP A 208 -2.61 27.93 2.92
N THR A 209 -2.91 29.23 3.00
CA THR A 209 -3.24 29.88 4.27
C THR A 209 -4.59 29.39 4.82
N HIS A 210 -5.53 29.05 3.94
CA HIS A 210 -6.81 28.43 4.32
C HIS A 210 -6.60 27.01 4.86
N ASN A 211 -5.68 26.25 4.26
CA ASN A 211 -5.30 24.93 4.76
C ASN A 211 -4.61 25.02 6.14
N ILE A 212 -3.83 26.07 6.39
CA ILE A 212 -3.24 26.34 7.71
C ILE A 212 -4.34 26.64 8.75
N ASP A 213 -5.35 27.43 8.41
CA ASP A 213 -6.48 27.67 9.31
C ASP A 213 -7.26 26.38 9.63
N ALA A 214 -7.45 25.52 8.63
CA ALA A 214 -8.06 24.21 8.81
C ALA A 214 -7.22 23.30 9.72
N LEU A 215 -5.89 23.34 9.60
CA LEU A 215 -4.95 22.63 10.48
C LEU A 215 -5.11 23.11 11.94
N VAL A 216 -5.10 24.42 12.17
CA VAL A 216 -5.30 25.01 13.50
C VAL A 216 -6.67 24.60 14.08
N ALA A 217 -7.73 24.67 13.28
CA ALA A 217 -9.07 24.27 13.71
C ALA A 217 -9.12 22.78 14.10
N MET A 218 -8.43 21.90 13.36
CA MET A 218 -8.32 20.48 13.66
C MET A 218 -7.59 20.23 14.98
N LEU A 219 -6.43 20.86 15.17
CA LEU A 219 -5.66 20.74 16.40
C LEU A 219 -6.42 21.28 17.62
N ARG A 220 -7.13 22.40 17.48
CA ARG A 220 -7.97 22.96 18.56
C ARG A 220 -9.05 21.99 19.04
N ARG A 221 -9.65 21.19 18.14
CA ARG A 221 -10.64 20.17 18.54
C ARG A 221 -10.04 19.08 19.44
N ARG A 222 -8.72 18.90 19.44
CA ARG A 222 -7.99 17.94 20.28
C ARG A 222 -7.61 18.50 21.65
N VAL A 223 -7.83 19.79 21.89
CA VAL A 223 -7.56 20.45 23.17
C VAL A 223 -8.88 20.58 23.92
N ASN A 224 -9.00 19.90 25.06
CA ASN A 224 -10.15 20.00 25.94
C ASN A 224 -9.66 20.40 27.34
N PRO A 225 -10.08 21.56 27.88
CA PRO A 225 -9.63 22.03 29.19
C PRO A 225 -10.08 21.15 30.37
N ASN A 226 -11.01 20.21 30.14
CA ASN A 226 -11.46 19.26 31.15
C ASN A 226 -10.59 17.98 31.22
N PHE A 227 -9.68 17.80 30.27
CA PHE A 227 -8.76 16.66 30.23
C PHE A 227 -7.39 17.05 30.79
N ASP A 228 -6.63 16.05 31.23
CA ASP A 228 -5.28 16.27 31.74
C ASP A 228 -4.38 16.80 30.60
N PRO A 229 -3.83 18.03 30.70
CA PRO A 229 -3.10 18.63 29.61
C PRO A 229 -1.73 18.00 29.36
N ASP A 230 -1.22 17.17 30.29
CA ASP A 230 0.12 16.59 30.25
C ASP A 230 0.12 15.09 29.82
N VAL A 231 -1.05 14.48 29.63
CA VAL A 231 -1.15 13.10 29.15
C VAL A 231 -1.06 13.04 27.62
N PRO A 232 -0.16 12.22 27.04
CA PRO A 232 -0.05 12.06 25.60
C PRO A 232 -1.30 11.40 24.97
N GLN A 233 -1.71 11.90 23.81
CA GLN A 233 -2.84 11.34 23.06
C GLN A 233 -2.41 10.07 22.32
N VAL A 234 -3.09 8.94 22.51
CA VAL A 234 -2.79 7.70 21.77
C VAL A 234 -3.40 7.69 20.38
N SER A 235 -4.40 8.55 20.13
CA SER A 235 -4.89 8.82 18.78
C SER A 235 -4.12 9.99 18.14
N SER A 236 -3.70 9.81 16.90
CA SER A 236 -2.97 10.80 16.11
C SER A 236 -3.75 11.20 14.85
N PRO A 237 -3.63 12.45 14.37
CA PRO A 237 -4.07 12.80 13.03
C PRO A 237 -3.39 11.91 11.98
N ALA A 238 -4.13 11.51 10.95
CA ALA A 238 -3.66 10.62 9.92
C ALA A 238 -3.65 11.28 8.53
N TYR A 239 -2.77 10.79 7.67
CA TYR A 239 -2.71 11.11 6.24
C TYR A 239 -2.82 9.81 5.45
N ALA A 240 -3.85 9.69 4.63
CA ALA A 240 -4.06 8.55 3.75
C ALA A 240 -3.60 8.90 2.34
N ASP A 241 -2.90 8.00 1.67
CA ASP A 241 -2.46 8.22 0.30
C ASP A 241 -2.32 6.88 -0.44
N CYS A 242 -2.43 6.93 -1.76
CA CYS A 242 -2.38 5.76 -2.61
C CYS A 242 -1.18 5.77 -3.55
N SER A 243 -0.74 4.59 -3.95
CA SER A 243 0.37 4.45 -4.89
C SER A 243 0.27 3.15 -5.66
N HIS A 244 0.82 3.13 -6.87
CA HIS A 244 1.11 1.89 -7.60
C HIS A 244 2.29 1.11 -6.98
N ASN A 245 3.09 1.75 -6.14
CA ASN A 245 4.16 1.10 -5.39
C ASN A 245 4.27 1.70 -3.98
N VAL A 246 3.48 1.13 -3.07
CA VAL A 246 3.40 1.59 -1.68
C VAL A 246 4.76 1.58 -0.99
N SER A 247 5.59 0.56 -1.22
CA SER A 247 6.94 0.48 -0.64
C SER A 247 7.86 1.66 -0.99
N GLN A 248 7.71 2.24 -2.18
CA GLN A 248 8.49 3.39 -2.64
C GLN A 248 7.88 4.72 -2.19
N ALA A 249 6.56 4.80 -2.03
CA ALA A 249 5.88 6.02 -1.64
C ALA A 249 6.01 6.31 -0.13
N MET A 250 5.87 5.29 0.71
CA MET A 250 5.86 5.44 2.17
C MET A 250 7.06 6.20 2.77
N PRO A 251 8.33 6.01 2.32
CA PRO A 251 9.48 6.75 2.83
C PRO A 251 9.41 8.26 2.59
N ASN A 252 8.55 8.74 1.69
CA ASN A 252 8.45 10.16 1.34
C ASN A 252 7.94 11.04 2.50
N HIS A 253 7.28 10.44 3.48
CA HIS A 253 6.73 11.16 4.64
C HIS A 253 7.66 11.18 5.85
N ASP A 254 8.78 10.45 5.81
CA ASP A 254 9.73 10.37 6.91
C ASP A 254 10.46 11.71 7.10
N PRO A 255 10.42 12.34 8.30
CA PRO A 255 11.11 13.59 8.57
C PRO A 255 12.64 13.49 8.50
N ASP A 256 13.21 12.30 8.68
CA ASP A 256 14.66 12.08 8.61
C ASP A 256 15.13 11.93 7.14
N ASN A 257 14.21 11.77 6.19
CA ASN A 257 14.50 11.72 4.77
C ASN A 257 14.39 13.11 4.12
N SER A 258 15.25 13.39 3.14
CA SER A 258 15.19 14.63 2.34
C SER A 258 13.90 14.76 1.51
N SER A 259 13.09 13.70 1.44
CA SER A 259 11.84 13.61 0.67
C SER A 259 10.64 14.29 1.35
N LEU A 260 10.74 14.77 2.60
CA LEU A 260 9.61 15.47 3.25
C LEU A 260 9.06 16.66 2.42
N LEU A 261 9.87 17.22 1.52
CA LEU A 261 9.43 18.25 0.57
C LEU A 261 8.36 17.80 -0.43
N SER A 262 8.24 16.50 -0.72
CA SER A 262 7.19 15.96 -1.61
C SER A 262 5.86 15.69 -0.88
N SER A 263 5.84 15.77 0.45
CA SER A 263 4.60 15.67 1.24
C SER A 263 3.75 16.94 1.15
N SER A 264 2.48 16.84 1.55
CA SER A 264 1.59 18.00 1.61
C SER A 264 2.14 19.12 2.52
N ASN A 265 1.84 20.37 2.17
CA ASN A 265 2.31 21.55 2.91
C ASN A 265 1.89 21.52 4.39
N VAL A 266 0.65 21.10 4.69
CA VAL A 266 0.15 21.00 6.07
C VAL A 266 0.82 19.89 6.88
N TRP A 267 1.12 18.74 6.25
CA TRP A 267 1.85 17.64 6.87
C TRP A 267 3.24 18.09 7.27
N ARG A 268 3.95 18.73 6.31
CA ARG A 268 5.29 19.28 6.54
C ARG A 268 5.26 20.34 7.64
N LEU A 269 4.34 21.30 7.58
CA LEU A 269 4.24 22.37 8.57
C LEU A 269 4.03 21.84 10.00
N LEU A 270 3.12 20.87 10.17
CA LEU A 270 2.87 20.25 11.47
C LEU A 270 4.15 19.61 12.03
N ILE A 271 4.85 18.82 11.23
CA ILE A 271 6.11 18.18 11.64
C ILE A 271 7.16 19.21 12.03
N LEU A 272 7.36 20.26 11.21
CA LEU A 272 8.36 21.29 11.49
C LEU A 272 8.04 22.07 12.76
N CYS A 273 6.77 22.38 13.03
CA CYS A 273 6.38 23.06 14.27
C CYS A 273 6.58 22.17 15.51
N ILE A 274 6.33 20.85 15.39
CA ILE A 274 6.62 19.90 16.48
C ILE A 274 8.13 19.83 16.76
N GLN A 275 8.94 19.78 15.70
CA GLN A 275 10.41 19.79 15.84
C GLN A 275 10.92 21.12 16.41
N TYR A 276 10.27 22.24 16.06
CA TYR A 276 10.62 23.56 16.55
C TYR A 276 10.40 23.72 18.07
N ILE A 277 9.38 23.06 18.64
CA ILE A 277 9.20 23.00 20.11
C ILE A 277 10.14 22.00 20.80
N GLY A 278 11.06 21.37 20.06
CA GLY A 278 12.10 20.49 20.59
C GLY A 278 11.71 19.03 20.71
N LEU A 279 10.61 18.59 20.10
CA LEU A 279 10.19 17.18 20.11
C LEU A 279 10.69 16.44 18.87
N ARG A 280 11.11 15.19 19.06
CA ARG A 280 11.48 14.31 17.93
C ARG A 280 10.26 13.56 17.41
N VAL A 281 9.93 13.84 16.14
CA VAL A 281 8.83 13.22 15.41
C VAL A 281 9.24 11.86 14.86
N ILE A 282 8.37 10.86 15.02
CA ILE A 282 8.43 9.58 14.32
C ILE A 282 7.19 9.46 13.45
N VAL A 283 7.39 9.35 12.13
CA VAL A 283 6.32 9.04 11.18
C VAL A 283 6.26 7.53 10.99
N ARG A 284 5.07 6.97 11.18
CA ARG A 284 4.80 5.56 10.93
C ARG A 284 3.88 5.42 9.73
N THR A 285 4.39 4.81 8.68
CA THR A 285 3.68 4.53 7.43
C THR A 285 3.36 3.04 7.33
N VAL A 286 2.12 2.73 6.98
CA VAL A 286 1.59 1.35 7.05
C VAL A 286 0.66 1.09 5.87
N PRO A 287 0.85 0.02 5.07
CA PRO A 287 -0.11 -0.38 4.06
C PRO A 287 -1.42 -0.84 4.73
N ILE A 288 -2.53 -0.21 4.38
CA ILE A 288 -3.85 -0.47 4.97
C ILE A 288 -4.69 -1.37 4.07
N ILE A 289 -4.71 -1.09 2.76
CA ILE A 289 -5.40 -1.89 1.76
C ILE A 289 -4.47 -2.04 0.56
N MET A 290 -4.16 -3.28 0.19
CA MET A 290 -3.49 -3.60 -1.07
C MET A 290 -4.54 -4.01 -2.10
N VAL A 291 -4.33 -3.60 -3.35
CA VAL A 291 -5.31 -3.80 -4.43
C VAL A 291 -4.74 -4.67 -5.54
N TRP A 292 -5.64 -5.35 -6.25
CA TRP A 292 -5.28 -6.26 -7.35
C TRP A 292 -5.94 -5.89 -8.68
N GLU A 293 -6.73 -4.82 -8.70
CA GLU A 293 -7.25 -4.20 -9.92
C GLU A 293 -6.88 -2.73 -9.92
N GLU A 294 -6.54 -2.20 -11.09
CA GLU A 294 -6.15 -0.80 -11.26
C GLU A 294 -7.25 0.18 -10.80
N SER A 295 -8.51 -0.12 -11.11
CA SER A 295 -9.65 0.72 -10.70
C SER A 295 -9.83 0.80 -9.17
N GLN A 296 -9.29 -0.15 -8.42
CA GLN A 296 -9.41 -0.21 -6.97
C GLN A 296 -8.47 0.75 -6.25
N ILE A 297 -7.41 1.26 -6.90
CA ILE A 297 -6.41 2.12 -6.24
C ILE A 297 -7.09 3.35 -5.63
N GLN A 298 -7.81 4.13 -6.44
CA GLN A 298 -8.55 5.30 -5.97
C GLN A 298 -9.67 4.95 -4.98
N LEU A 299 -10.36 3.83 -5.19
CA LEU A 299 -11.42 3.37 -4.28
C LEU A 299 -10.85 3.03 -2.89
N SER A 300 -9.70 2.39 -2.84
CA SER A 300 -9.01 2.10 -1.59
C SER A 300 -8.60 3.38 -0.85
N GLU A 301 -8.18 4.42 -1.58
CA GLU A 301 -7.84 5.72 -1.01
C GLU A 301 -9.07 6.38 -0.37
N VAL A 302 -10.18 6.37 -1.11
CA VAL A 302 -11.47 6.89 -0.66
C VAL A 302 -11.93 6.17 0.61
N LEU A 303 -11.87 4.85 0.61
CA LEU A 303 -12.28 4.04 1.76
C LEU A 303 -11.43 4.30 3.01
N VAL A 304 -10.10 4.28 2.88
CA VAL A 304 -9.19 4.54 4.01
C VAL A 304 -9.34 5.96 4.52
N THR A 305 -9.54 6.95 3.63
CA THR A 305 -9.79 8.34 4.01
C THR A 305 -11.06 8.48 4.84
N VAL A 306 -12.16 7.82 4.45
CA VAL A 306 -13.42 7.82 5.22
C VAL A 306 -13.21 7.17 6.59
N LEU A 307 -12.61 5.98 6.62
CA LEU A 307 -12.44 5.20 7.85
C LEU A 307 -11.55 5.90 8.88
N SER A 308 -10.41 6.43 8.43
CA SER A 308 -9.46 7.15 9.28
C SER A 308 -9.85 8.60 9.56
N GLN A 309 -10.91 9.10 8.90
CA GLN A 309 -11.31 10.51 8.92
C GLN A 309 -10.13 11.44 8.57
N SER A 310 -9.33 11.04 7.57
CA SER A 310 -8.04 11.67 7.31
C SER A 310 -8.14 13.05 6.66
N LEU A 311 -9.33 13.54 6.32
CA LEU A 311 -9.48 14.94 5.89
C LEU A 311 -9.14 15.92 7.01
N ILE A 312 -8.49 17.02 6.65
CA ILE A 312 -8.10 18.09 7.59
C ILE A 312 -9.29 18.74 8.29
N THR A 313 -10.43 18.79 7.61
CA THR A 313 -11.69 19.29 8.16
C THR A 313 -12.34 18.35 9.18
N GLN A 314 -11.86 17.11 9.29
CA GLN A 314 -12.34 16.10 10.24
C GLN A 314 -11.31 15.86 11.35
N ASN A 315 -10.37 14.93 11.17
CA ASN A 315 -9.36 14.60 12.19
C ASN A 315 -7.99 14.25 11.57
N GLY A 316 -7.75 14.56 10.30
CA GLY A 316 -6.50 14.20 9.63
C GLY A 316 -5.78 15.35 8.96
N LEU A 317 -5.04 15.02 7.90
CA LEU A 317 -4.08 15.89 7.22
C LEU A 317 -4.23 15.90 5.69
N ASN A 318 -5.19 15.18 5.11
CA ASN A 318 -5.54 15.29 3.70
C ASN A 318 -6.28 16.61 3.44
N VAL A 319 -5.75 17.42 2.53
CA VAL A 319 -6.31 18.72 2.12
C VAL A 319 -7.05 18.67 0.79
N ILE A 320 -6.96 17.54 0.08
CA ILE A 320 -7.59 17.31 -1.22
C ILE A 320 -8.59 16.16 -1.07
N GLN A 321 -9.62 16.18 -1.90
CA GLN A 321 -10.57 15.08 -2.01
C GLN A 321 -9.85 13.79 -2.42
N PRO A 322 -10.07 12.64 -1.75
CA PRO A 322 -9.51 11.37 -2.18
C PRO A 322 -10.10 10.91 -3.53
N GLY A 323 -9.36 10.03 -4.21
CA GLY A 323 -9.78 9.43 -5.47
C GLY A 323 -9.69 10.37 -6.68
N THR A 324 -8.83 11.39 -6.62
CA THR A 324 -8.61 12.33 -7.73
C THR A 324 -7.27 12.12 -8.45
N SER A 325 -6.43 11.20 -7.99
CA SER A 325 -5.16 10.86 -8.64
C SER A 325 -5.44 10.34 -10.05
N SER A 326 -4.76 10.87 -11.07
CA SER A 326 -4.90 10.34 -12.43
C SER A 326 -4.40 8.89 -12.48
N SER A 327 -5.15 8.00 -13.13
CA SER A 327 -4.67 6.65 -13.41
C SER A 327 -3.35 6.74 -14.18
N SER A 328 -2.31 6.06 -13.70
CA SER A 328 -1.08 5.91 -14.48
C SER A 328 -1.35 5.02 -15.69
N ASN A 329 -0.80 5.39 -16.85
CA ASN A 329 -0.85 4.51 -18.02
C ASN A 329 0.10 3.30 -17.87
N ASP A 330 1.01 3.32 -16.90
CA ASP A 330 1.97 2.25 -16.63
C ASP A 330 1.42 1.26 -15.58
N VAL A 331 0.42 0.48 -15.98
CA VAL A 331 -0.14 -0.60 -15.15
C VAL A 331 0.80 -1.80 -15.19
N ASN A 332 1.41 -2.13 -14.05
CA ASN A 332 2.21 -3.35 -13.92
C ASN A 332 1.32 -4.55 -13.57
N GLN A 333 0.82 -5.25 -14.59
CA GLN A 333 -0.10 -6.38 -14.41
C GLN A 333 0.47 -7.49 -13.52
N ALA A 334 1.77 -7.80 -13.64
CA ALA A 334 2.41 -8.83 -12.82
C ALA A 334 2.39 -8.48 -11.33
N LEU A 335 2.51 -7.18 -11.00
CA LEU A 335 2.40 -6.71 -9.62
C LEU A 335 0.97 -6.87 -9.09
N LEU A 336 -0.04 -6.54 -9.91
CA LEU A 336 -1.45 -6.71 -9.55
C LEU A 336 -1.82 -8.18 -9.35
N ASP A 337 -1.35 -9.08 -10.20
CA ASP A 337 -1.59 -10.52 -10.07
C ASP A 337 -0.96 -11.08 -8.78
N GLY A 338 0.26 -10.66 -8.45
CA GLY A 338 0.91 -11.01 -7.18
C GLY A 338 0.15 -10.47 -5.97
N MET A 339 -0.46 -9.28 -6.08
CA MET A 339 -1.31 -8.73 -5.03
C MET A 339 -2.63 -9.49 -4.89
N LYS A 340 -3.18 -10.02 -5.98
CA LYS A 340 -4.36 -10.89 -5.90
C LYS A 340 -4.07 -12.11 -5.04
N GLU A 341 -2.97 -12.81 -5.32
CA GLU A 341 -2.56 -13.97 -4.51
C GLU A 341 -2.30 -13.56 -3.05
N HIS A 342 -1.63 -12.43 -2.83
CA HIS A 342 -1.35 -11.94 -1.48
C HIS A 342 -2.65 -11.71 -0.67
N VAL A 343 -3.59 -10.95 -1.22
CA VAL A 343 -4.82 -10.59 -0.51
C VAL A 343 -5.80 -11.78 -0.41
N TRP A 344 -5.93 -12.60 -1.46
CA TRP A 344 -6.93 -13.66 -1.50
C TRP A 344 -6.48 -14.93 -0.77
N VAL A 345 -5.18 -15.25 -0.83
CA VAL A 345 -4.66 -16.53 -0.34
C VAL A 345 -3.86 -16.35 0.95
N ARG A 346 -2.99 -15.33 1.01
CA ARG A 346 -2.04 -15.17 2.12
C ARG A 346 -2.59 -14.38 3.30
N CYS A 347 -3.72 -13.68 3.10
CA CYS A 347 -4.41 -12.90 4.13
C CYS A 347 -5.69 -13.63 4.57
N PRO A 348 -5.61 -14.55 5.56
CA PRO A 348 -6.74 -15.42 5.92
C PRO A 348 -7.99 -14.65 6.38
N TRP A 349 -7.79 -13.45 6.95
CA TRP A 349 -8.88 -12.63 7.45
C TRP A 349 -9.84 -12.14 6.37
N PHE A 350 -9.41 -12.01 5.11
CA PHE A 350 -10.31 -11.59 4.03
C PHE A 350 -11.43 -12.63 3.84
N MET A 351 -11.06 -13.90 3.67
CA MET A 351 -12.03 -14.99 3.53
C MET A 351 -12.85 -15.18 4.80
N ASP A 352 -12.26 -15.06 5.99
CA ASP A 352 -13.02 -15.11 7.25
C ASP A 352 -14.10 -14.02 7.32
N ASN A 353 -13.76 -12.79 6.93
CA ASN A 353 -14.71 -11.68 6.90
C ASN A 353 -15.83 -11.91 5.89
N VAL A 354 -15.51 -12.42 4.70
CA VAL A 354 -16.51 -12.78 3.68
C VAL A 354 -17.44 -13.86 4.20
N THR A 355 -16.91 -14.96 4.74
CA THR A 355 -17.71 -16.07 5.28
C THR A 355 -18.65 -15.59 6.38
N ARG A 356 -18.19 -14.79 7.34
CA ARG A 356 -19.05 -14.24 8.40
C ARG A 356 -20.17 -13.36 7.85
N SER A 357 -19.85 -12.50 6.88
CA SER A 357 -20.85 -11.66 6.21
C SER A 357 -21.89 -12.51 5.46
N LEU A 358 -21.47 -13.60 4.82
CA LEU A 358 -22.36 -14.53 4.13
C LEU A 358 -23.22 -15.34 5.10
N GLU A 359 -22.69 -15.79 6.25
CA GLU A 359 -23.43 -16.53 7.28
C GLU A 359 -24.62 -15.72 7.81
N VAL A 360 -24.42 -14.42 8.07
CA VAL A 360 -25.50 -13.54 8.54
C VAL A 360 -26.53 -13.28 7.45
N ARG A 361 -26.12 -13.17 6.18
CA ARG A 361 -27.05 -13.03 5.05
C ARG A 361 -27.80 -14.32 4.73
N THR A 362 -27.15 -15.48 4.86
CA THR A 362 -27.75 -16.80 4.62
C THR A 362 -28.70 -17.24 5.72
N ALA A 363 -28.55 -16.71 6.95
CA ALA A 363 -29.60 -16.80 7.97
C ALA A 363 -30.92 -16.11 7.56
N ASN A 364 -30.91 -15.25 6.52
CA ASN A 364 -32.06 -14.60 5.87
C ASN A 364 -32.36 -15.14 4.44
N ARG A 365 -31.99 -16.40 4.17
CA ARG A 365 -32.29 -17.32 3.03
C ARG A 365 -32.94 -16.78 1.73
N ASP A 366 -32.20 -16.92 0.62
CA ASP A 366 -32.50 -17.85 -0.51
C ASP A 366 -31.60 -17.55 -1.75
N ILE A 367 -31.03 -16.34 -1.83
CA ILE A 367 -30.36 -15.86 -3.06
C ILE A 367 -28.86 -16.23 -3.11
N LEU A 368 -28.19 -16.34 -1.96
CA LEU A 368 -26.73 -16.58 -1.92
C LEU A 368 -26.35 -18.05 -2.05
N GLN A 369 -27.23 -19.00 -1.70
CA GLN A 369 -27.00 -20.41 -2.04
C GLN A 369 -26.91 -20.56 -3.56
N TRP A 370 -27.75 -19.82 -4.31
CA TRP A 370 -27.69 -19.76 -5.75
C TRP A 370 -26.41 -19.08 -6.25
N GLY A 371 -26.05 -17.90 -5.73
CA GLY A 371 -24.85 -17.18 -6.16
C GLY A 371 -23.52 -17.90 -5.84
N TYR A 372 -23.41 -18.48 -4.64
CA TYR A 372 -22.27 -19.30 -4.24
C TYR A 372 -22.17 -20.56 -5.11
N ASN A 373 -23.29 -21.26 -5.32
CA ASN A 373 -23.32 -22.41 -6.22
C ASN A 373 -22.99 -22.00 -7.67
N LYS A 374 -23.42 -20.83 -8.14
CA LYS A 374 -23.12 -20.35 -9.49
C LYS A 374 -21.65 -19.98 -9.70
N ILE A 375 -21.02 -19.31 -8.73
CA ILE A 375 -19.59 -18.99 -8.79
C ILE A 375 -18.76 -20.27 -8.71
N LEU A 376 -19.14 -21.19 -7.82
CA LEU A 376 -18.49 -22.49 -7.69
C LEU A 376 -18.67 -23.33 -8.95
N GLU A 377 -19.88 -23.37 -9.54
CA GLU A 377 -20.17 -24.05 -10.81
C GLU A 377 -19.36 -23.46 -11.96
N GLN A 378 -19.24 -22.13 -12.04
CA GLN A 378 -18.52 -21.46 -13.12
C GLN A 378 -17.00 -21.59 -13.00
N GLU A 379 -16.44 -21.58 -11.78
CA GLU A 379 -15.02 -21.90 -11.54
C GLU A 379 -14.72 -23.38 -11.79
N VAL A 380 -15.62 -24.28 -11.40
CA VAL A 380 -15.50 -25.71 -11.68
C VAL A 380 -15.58 -25.96 -13.18
N GLU A 381 -16.48 -25.31 -13.90
CA GLU A 381 -16.63 -25.46 -15.35
C GLU A 381 -15.41 -24.92 -16.10
N ASN A 382 -14.90 -23.74 -15.72
CA ASN A 382 -13.65 -23.19 -16.25
C ASN A 382 -12.44 -24.11 -15.95
N SER A 383 -12.42 -24.73 -14.77
CA SER A 383 -11.37 -25.68 -14.39
C SER A 383 -11.48 -26.99 -15.16
N ILE A 384 -12.70 -27.48 -15.41
CA ILE A 384 -12.96 -28.65 -16.24
C ILE A 384 -12.54 -28.38 -17.69
N GLU A 385 -12.82 -27.20 -18.23
CA GLU A 385 -12.36 -26.82 -19.57
C GLU A 385 -10.84 -26.79 -19.68
N LYS A 386 -10.15 -26.20 -18.69
CA LYS A 386 -8.68 -26.25 -18.61
C LYS A 386 -8.15 -27.68 -18.52
N ILE A 387 -8.78 -28.53 -17.71
CA ILE A 387 -8.40 -29.94 -17.58
C ILE A 387 -8.63 -30.69 -18.90
N ARG A 388 -9.75 -30.45 -19.59
CA ARG A 388 -10.02 -31.05 -20.91
C ARG A 388 -8.98 -30.63 -21.95
N ALA A 389 -8.63 -29.34 -22.01
CA ALA A 389 -7.58 -28.86 -22.90
C ALA A 389 -6.22 -29.52 -22.59
N LEU A 390 -5.89 -29.72 -21.32
CA LEU A 390 -4.66 -30.43 -20.92
C LEU A 390 -4.70 -31.92 -21.28
N ILE A 391 -5.87 -32.58 -21.18
CA ILE A 391 -6.05 -33.98 -21.61
C ILE A 391 -5.85 -34.09 -23.13
N GLU A 392 -6.50 -33.23 -23.92
CA GLU A 392 -6.33 -33.23 -25.38
C GLU A 392 -4.88 -32.96 -25.81
N GLU A 393 -4.19 -32.04 -25.11
CA GLU A 393 -2.77 -31.80 -25.36
C GLU A 393 -1.92 -33.03 -25.02
N ASN A 394 -2.25 -33.74 -23.93
CA ASN A 394 -1.56 -34.95 -23.52
C ASN A 394 -1.78 -36.10 -24.51
N ASP A 395 -3.02 -36.31 -24.96
CA ASP A 395 -3.36 -37.32 -25.98
C ASP A 395 -2.61 -37.04 -27.29
N ARG A 396 -2.50 -35.77 -27.69
CA ARG A 396 -1.70 -35.37 -28.86
C ARG A 396 -0.22 -35.69 -28.67
N LYS A 397 0.33 -35.46 -27.47
CA LYS A 397 1.73 -35.79 -27.15
C LYS A 397 1.95 -37.30 -27.12
N GLU A 398 1.00 -38.08 -26.61
CA GLU A 398 1.06 -39.55 -26.62
C GLU A 398 1.05 -40.09 -28.05
N ALA A 399 0.18 -39.56 -28.92
CA ALA A 399 0.17 -39.92 -30.34
C ALA A 399 1.49 -39.56 -31.05
N GLU A 400 2.10 -38.42 -30.72
CA GLU A 400 3.41 -38.04 -31.26
C GLU A 400 4.52 -38.99 -30.76
N ILE A 401 4.49 -39.36 -29.47
CA ILE A 401 5.43 -40.32 -28.88
C ILE A 401 5.30 -41.68 -29.58
N GLU A 402 4.08 -42.16 -29.80
CA GLU A 402 3.86 -43.46 -30.44
C GLU A 402 4.30 -43.44 -31.91
N SER A 403 4.02 -42.35 -32.64
CA SER A 403 4.54 -42.15 -34.00
C SER A 403 6.07 -42.20 -34.04
N LYS A 404 6.74 -41.49 -33.12
CA LYS A 404 8.21 -41.53 -33.01
C LYS A 404 8.74 -42.90 -32.60
N ARG A 405 8.01 -43.67 -31.77
CA ARG A 405 8.39 -45.05 -31.43
C ARG A 405 8.38 -45.95 -32.66
N VAL A 406 7.36 -45.83 -33.51
CA VAL A 406 7.29 -46.57 -34.78
C VAL A 406 8.48 -46.20 -35.68
N GLU A 407 8.77 -44.91 -35.85
CA GLU A 407 9.91 -44.44 -36.66
C GLU A 407 11.27 -44.95 -36.12
N ILE A 408 11.44 -44.96 -34.80
CA ILE A 408 12.64 -45.51 -34.15
C ILE A 408 12.77 -47.01 -34.43
N VAL A 409 11.67 -47.78 -34.32
CA VAL A 409 11.68 -49.23 -34.59
C VAL A 409 12.01 -49.51 -36.05
N GLU A 410 11.43 -48.78 -36.99
CA GLU A 410 11.76 -48.89 -38.43
C GLU A 410 13.22 -48.57 -38.70
N THR A 411 13.75 -47.52 -38.06
CA THR A 411 15.16 -47.12 -38.19
C THR A 411 16.09 -48.19 -37.62
N LEU A 412 15.75 -48.77 -36.46
CA LEU A 412 16.50 -49.86 -35.85
C LEU A 412 16.53 -51.10 -36.76
N ASN A 413 15.37 -51.50 -37.30
CA ASN A 413 15.29 -52.63 -38.23
C ASN A 413 16.14 -52.40 -39.49
N ARG A 414 16.16 -51.16 -40.01
CA ARG A 414 17.00 -50.78 -41.15
C ARG A 414 18.50 -50.87 -40.81
N ILE A 415 18.89 -50.39 -39.63
CA ILE A 415 20.28 -50.47 -39.15
C ILE A 415 20.69 -51.92 -38.96
N GLU A 416 19.82 -52.75 -38.39
CA GLU A 416 20.09 -54.18 -38.18
C GLU A 416 20.27 -54.92 -39.51
N ALA A 417 19.42 -54.64 -40.51
CA ALA A 417 19.57 -55.19 -41.86
C ALA A 417 20.88 -54.74 -42.53
N GLN A 418 21.26 -53.46 -42.38
CA GLN A 418 22.55 -52.96 -42.86
C GLN A 418 23.73 -53.63 -42.17
N HIS A 419 23.64 -53.84 -40.86
CA HIS A 419 24.67 -54.48 -40.07
C HIS A 419 24.85 -55.96 -40.46
N GLU A 420 23.74 -56.68 -40.71
CA GLU A 420 23.82 -58.07 -41.16
C GLU A 420 24.38 -58.19 -42.59
N ALA A 421 24.00 -57.27 -43.48
CA ALA A 421 24.60 -57.18 -44.82
C ALA A 421 26.11 -56.90 -44.74
N ALA A 422 26.54 -55.97 -43.89
CA ALA A 422 27.96 -55.67 -43.68
C ALA A 422 28.71 -56.87 -43.09
N ARG A 423 28.11 -57.62 -42.15
CA ARG A 423 28.68 -58.87 -41.64
C ARG A 423 28.84 -59.94 -42.73
N GLN A 424 27.89 -60.03 -43.66
CA GLN A 424 27.97 -60.96 -44.78
C GLN A 424 29.13 -60.58 -45.72
N VAL A 425 29.27 -59.30 -46.06
CA VAL A 425 30.41 -58.82 -46.86
C VAL A 425 31.74 -59.07 -46.15
N LEU A 426 31.82 -58.83 -44.84
CA LEU A 426 33.03 -59.14 -44.07
C LEU A 426 33.39 -60.63 -44.12
N ARG A 427 32.40 -61.54 -44.01
CA ARG A 427 32.62 -62.97 -44.19
C ARG A 427 33.13 -63.32 -45.59
N GLU A 428 32.54 -62.72 -46.63
CA GLU A 428 32.99 -62.95 -48.02
C GLU A 428 34.43 -62.45 -48.25
N VAL A 429 34.82 -61.32 -47.62
CA VAL A 429 36.20 -60.81 -47.66
C VAL A 429 37.14 -61.72 -46.88
N ASP A 430 36.76 -62.18 -45.69
CA ASP A 430 37.56 -63.12 -44.89
C ASP A 430 37.76 -64.45 -45.64
N ASP A 431 36.70 -65.00 -46.24
CA ASP A 431 36.78 -66.21 -47.08
C ASP A 431 37.69 -66.01 -48.31
N PHE A 432 37.61 -64.84 -48.96
CA PHE A 432 38.52 -64.48 -50.07
C PHE A 432 39.97 -64.34 -49.60
N LEU A 433 40.21 -63.74 -48.43
CA LEU A 433 41.54 -63.61 -47.83
C LEU A 433 42.11 -64.99 -47.45
N GLU A 434 41.30 -65.91 -46.92
CA GLU A 434 41.72 -67.30 -46.68
C GLU A 434 42.04 -68.04 -47.97
N MET A 435 41.23 -67.90 -49.03
CA MET A 435 41.52 -68.49 -50.34
C MET A 435 42.81 -67.93 -50.96
N SER A 436 43.09 -66.64 -50.76
CA SER A 436 44.27 -65.97 -51.33
C SER A 436 45.55 -66.16 -50.50
N ARG A 437 45.46 -66.53 -49.21
CA ARG A 437 46.61 -66.98 -48.39
C ARG A 437 47.36 -68.18 -49.00
N GLY A 438 46.72 -68.95 -49.89
CA GLY A 438 47.38 -70.01 -50.67
C GLY A 438 48.02 -69.55 -51.99
N MET A 439 47.72 -68.33 -52.47
CA MET A 439 48.21 -67.81 -53.76
C MET A 439 49.36 -66.80 -53.65
N PHE A 440 49.56 -66.17 -52.49
CA PHE A 440 50.65 -65.22 -52.26
C PHE A 440 51.55 -65.71 -51.11
N PRO A 441 52.76 -66.24 -51.39
CA PRO A 441 53.70 -66.66 -50.35
C PRO A 441 54.13 -65.48 -49.48
N ASP A 442 54.22 -65.74 -48.17
CA ASP A 442 54.50 -64.78 -47.10
C ASP A 442 55.56 -63.72 -47.50
N LEU A 443 55.15 -62.46 -47.49
CA LEU A 443 56.08 -61.34 -47.57
C LEU A 443 56.75 -61.17 -46.19
N PRO A 444 58.07 -60.96 -46.15
CA PRO A 444 58.86 -60.94 -44.93
C PRO A 444 58.45 -59.80 -43.98
N GLU A 445 58.35 -60.14 -42.68
CA GLU A 445 58.08 -59.23 -41.57
C GLU A 445 58.98 -57.99 -41.65
N VAL A 446 58.36 -56.82 -41.87
CA VAL A 446 59.02 -55.53 -41.66
C VAL A 446 58.85 -55.19 -40.18
N GLY A 447 59.97 -55.19 -39.48
CA GLY A 447 60.05 -54.99 -38.04
C GLY A 447 59.53 -53.65 -37.56
N ASP A 448 59.26 -53.64 -36.26
CA ASP A 448 59.13 -52.50 -35.38
C ASP A 448 59.88 -51.26 -35.88
N ASP A 449 59.17 -50.15 -36.03
CA ASP A 449 59.71 -48.90 -35.53
C ASP A 449 58.67 -48.11 -34.75
N SER A 450 59.09 -47.80 -33.54
CA SER A 450 58.43 -47.11 -32.46
C SER A 450 57.94 -45.71 -32.81
N GLY A 451 56.86 -45.29 -32.14
CA GLY A 451 56.39 -43.91 -32.14
C GLY A 451 55.38 -43.65 -31.03
N SER A 452 55.89 -43.37 -29.83
CA SER A 452 55.16 -42.75 -28.72
C SER A 452 54.79 -41.31 -29.07
N ASP A 453 53.60 -40.85 -28.68
CA ASP A 453 53.39 -39.72 -27.76
C ASP A 453 51.93 -39.24 -27.74
N SER A 454 51.43 -38.96 -26.52
CA SER A 454 50.18 -38.29 -26.09
C SER A 454 49.01 -39.18 -25.68
#